data_AF-A0A1U8M251-F1
#
_entry.id   AF-A0A1U8M251-F1
#
_cell.length_a   1.000
_cell.length_b   1.000
_cell.length_c   1.000
_cell.angle_alpha   90.00
_cell.angle_beta   90.00
_cell.angle_gamma   90.00
#
_symmetry.space_group_name_H-M   'P 1'
#
loop_
_entity.id
_entity.type
_entity.pdbx_description
1 polymer ?
#
loop_
_entity_poly.entity_id
_entity_poly.type
_entity_poly.pdbx_seq_one_letter_code
_entity_poly.pdbx_strand_id
1 'polypeptide(L)'
;MKQKVEAVDKDKFVYIYSVIEGDALMDKLEKITYETKLETSPNGGSVCKTTSKYYTIGEFELKEEGIKAGKEKALGMFKAIEAYLLANPNSY
;
A
#
# COMPACT_ATOMS: atom_id res chain seq x y z
N MET A 1 11.86 3.35 9.76
CA MET A 1 11.03 3.73 8.59
C MET A 1 10.16 4.91 8.98
N LYS A 2 10.19 5.99 8.21
CA LYS A 2 9.36 7.19 8.40
C LYS A 2 8.35 7.30 7.27
N GLN A 3 7.10 7.53 7.65
CA GLN A 3 5.98 7.67 6.73
C GLN A 3 5.38 9.07 6.85
N LYS A 4 4.90 9.59 5.73
CA LYS A 4 4.16 10.84 5.63
C LYS A 4 2.80 10.55 5.03
N VAL A 5 1.74 10.99 5.70
CA VAL A 5 0.38 10.97 5.13
C VAL A 5 0.29 12.07 4.08
N GLU A 6 -0.06 11.72 2.85
CA GLU A 6 -0.24 12.69 1.76
C GLU A 6 -1.71 13.09 1.62
N ALA A 7 -2.63 12.14 1.77
CA ALA A 7 -4.07 12.41 1.71
C ALA A 7 -4.89 11.34 2.44
N VAL A 8 -6.01 11.77 3.01
CA VAL A 8 -7.07 10.90 3.55
C VAL A 8 -8.40 11.44 3.05
N ASP A 9 -9.07 10.69 2.18
CA ASP A 9 -10.41 10.99 1.69
C ASP A 9 -11.36 9.90 2.21
N LYS A 10 -12.11 10.25 3.26
CA LYS A 10 -13.04 9.31 3.91
C LYS A 10 -14.26 9.03 3.06
N ASP A 11 -14.70 9.98 2.25
CA ASP A 11 -15.90 9.85 1.42
C ASP A 11 -15.65 8.91 0.23
N LYS A 12 -14.42 8.95 -0.32
CA LYS A 12 -14.00 8.06 -1.41
C LYS A 12 -13.24 6.82 -0.95
N PHE A 13 -13.06 6.65 0.37
CA PHE A 13 -12.25 5.58 0.97
C PHE A 13 -10.85 5.47 0.37
N VAL A 14 -10.18 6.62 0.20
CA VAL A 14 -8.81 6.70 -0.32
C VAL A 14 -7.85 7.10 0.79
N TYR A 15 -6.74 6.36 0.89
CA TYR A 15 -5.63 6.67 1.78
C TYR A 15 -4.32 6.67 0.99
N ILE A 16 -3.57 7.78 1.08
CA ILE A 16 -2.31 7.96 0.38
C ILE A 16 -1.23 8.32 1.39
N TYR A 17 -0.13 7.56 1.38
CA TYR A 17 1.04 7.84 2.20
C TYR A 17 2.32 7.61 1.41
N SER A 18 3.39 8.29 1.81
CA SER A 18 4.73 8.12 1.28
C SER A 18 5.66 7.57 2.35
N VAL A 19 6.52 6.61 1.98
CA VAL A 19 7.74 6.28 2.74
C VAL A 19 8.81 7.25 2.30
N ILE A 20 9.29 8.06 3.24
CA ILE A 20 10.26 9.14 2.98
C ILE A 20 11.64 8.87 3.59
N GLU A 21 11.74 7.95 4.55
CA GLU A 21 13.02 7.50 5.11
C GLU A 21 12.93 6.02 5.52
N GLY A 22 14.03 5.28 5.35
CA GLY A 22 14.21 3.91 5.83
C GLY A 22 14.68 2.94 4.75
N ASP A 23 15.09 1.76 5.20
CA ASP A 23 15.80 0.73 4.39
C ASP A 23 15.05 0.30 3.11
N ALA A 24 13.72 0.47 3.09
CA ALA A 24 12.90 0.20 1.92
C ALA A 24 13.25 1.07 0.69
N LEU A 25 13.91 2.22 0.89
CA LEU A 25 14.33 3.13 -0.17
C LEU A 25 15.65 2.71 -0.85
N MET A 26 16.42 1.79 -0.23
CA MET A 26 17.66 1.22 -0.76
C MET A 26 18.74 2.24 -1.15
N ASP A 27 18.67 3.48 -0.65
CA ASP A 27 19.49 4.62 -1.11
C ASP A 27 19.41 4.89 -2.62
N LYS A 28 18.41 4.31 -3.29
CA LYS A 28 18.14 4.41 -4.74
C LYS A 28 16.80 5.09 -5.03
N LEU A 29 15.94 5.22 -4.03
CA LEU A 29 14.63 5.84 -4.15
C LEU A 29 14.56 7.09 -3.29
N GLU A 30 14.06 8.18 -3.85
CA GLU A 30 13.76 9.41 -3.09
C GLU A 30 12.59 9.16 -2.13
N LYS A 31 11.57 8.46 -2.61
CA LYS A 31 10.41 8.03 -1.83
C LYS A 31 9.64 6.93 -2.55
N ILE A 32 8.73 6.29 -1.82
CA ILE A 32 7.70 5.41 -2.39
C ILE A 32 6.34 5.92 -1.92
N THR A 33 5.43 6.21 -2.84
CA THR A 33 4.06 6.60 -2.52
C THR A 33 3.12 5.43 -2.75
N TYR A 34 2.35 5.10 -1.72
CA TYR A 34 1.31 4.09 -1.75
C TYR A 34 -0.06 4.76 -1.70
N GLU A 35 -0.92 4.38 -2.63
CA GLU A 35 -2.31 4.81 -2.71
C GLU A 35 -3.19 3.57 -2.57
N THR A 36 -4.06 3.57 -1.56
CA THR A 36 -5.03 2.50 -1.31
C THR A 36 -6.43 3.08 -1.46
N LYS A 37 -7.27 2.40 -2.23
CA LYS A 37 -8.68 2.75 -2.43
C LYS A 37 -9.55 1.52 -2.19
N LEU A 38 -10.62 1.69 -1.42
CA LEU A 38 -11.65 0.68 -1.24
C LEU A 38 -12.89 1.04 -2.07
N GLU A 39 -13.40 0.08 -2.81
CA GLU A 39 -14.63 0.22 -3.61
C GLU A 39 -15.61 -0.88 -3.23
N THR A 40 -16.91 -0.59 -3.22
CA THR A 40 -17.94 -1.58 -2.95
C THR A 40 -17.95 -2.68 -4.03
N SER A 41 -18.05 -3.93 -3.60
CA SER A 41 -18.24 -5.08 -4.49
C SER A 41 -19.72 -5.44 -4.58
N PRO A 42 -20.25 -5.86 -5.75
CA PRO A 42 -21.63 -6.35 -5.88
C PRO A 42 -22.00 -7.48 -4.92
N ASN A 43 -21.00 -8.20 -4.39
CA ASN A 43 -21.18 -9.37 -3.53
C ASN A 43 -21.30 -9.00 -2.04
N GLY A 44 -21.50 -7.72 -1.71
CA GLY A 44 -21.59 -7.23 -0.33
C GLY A 44 -20.24 -7.05 0.38
N GLY A 45 -19.13 -7.22 -0.33
CA GLY A 45 -17.77 -6.99 0.17
C GLY A 45 -17.14 -5.70 -0.38
N SER A 46 -15.82 -5.62 -0.36
CA SER A 46 -15.06 -4.52 -0.96
C SER A 46 -13.95 -5.04 -1.89
N VAL A 47 -13.59 -4.24 -2.89
CA VAL A 47 -12.40 -4.41 -3.71
C VAL A 47 -11.35 -3.41 -3.25
N CYS A 48 -10.20 -3.90 -2.80
CA CYS A 48 -9.05 -3.07 -2.45
C CYS A 48 -8.13 -2.90 -3.66
N LYS A 49 -8.01 -1.66 -4.14
CA LYS A 49 -7.08 -1.28 -5.20
C LYS A 49 -5.88 -0.58 -4.57
N THR A 50 -4.68 -1.08 -4.86
CA THR A 50 -3.43 -0.50 -4.39
C THR A 50 -2.56 -0.09 -5.58
N THR A 51 -2.04 1.13 -5.51
CA THR A 51 -1.07 1.67 -6.47
C THR A 51 0.20 2.03 -5.72
N SER A 52 1.36 1.58 -6.23
CA SER A 52 2.67 1.93 -5.68
C SER A 52 3.44 2.74 -6.73
N LYS A 53 3.88 3.94 -6.36
CA LYS A 53 4.66 4.85 -7.20
C LYS A 53 6.05 4.95 -6.60
N TYR A 54 7.06 4.58 -7.39
CA TYR A 54 8.46 4.59 -6.95
C TYR A 54 9.19 5.76 -7.61
N TYR A 55 9.84 6.57 -6.80
CA TYR A 55 10.55 7.77 -7.26
C TYR A 55 12.05 7.50 -7.15
N THR A 56 12.72 7.34 -8.29
CA THR A 56 14.12 6.89 -8.36
C THR A 56 15.10 8.06 -8.27
N ILE A 57 16.24 7.83 -7.63
CA ILE A 57 17.36 8.77 -7.61
C ILE A 57 18.23 8.46 -8.83
N GLY A 58 18.29 9.39 -9.77
CA GLY A 58 19.02 9.21 -11.03
C GLY A 58 18.45 8.09 -11.90
N GLU A 59 19.31 7.49 -12.72
CA GLU A 59 18.97 6.39 -13.63
C GLU A 59 19.01 5.04 -12.91
N PHE A 60 18.14 4.87 -11.90
CA PHE A 60 17.93 3.57 -11.25
C PHE A 60 16.70 2.89 -11.86
N GLU A 61 16.91 1.67 -12.37
CA GLU A 61 15.82 0.83 -12.88
C GLU A 61 15.35 -0.15 -11.81
N LEU A 62 14.05 -0.12 -11.52
CA LEU A 62 13.41 -1.11 -10.66
C LEU A 62 13.14 -2.39 -11.44
N LYS A 63 13.76 -3.48 -11.01
CA LYS A 63 13.52 -4.79 -11.59
C LYS A 63 12.13 -5.32 -11.22
N GLU A 64 11.53 -6.05 -12.16
CA GLU A 64 10.20 -6.62 -12.00
C GLU A 64 10.09 -7.53 -10.76
N GLU A 65 11.15 -8.28 -10.45
CA GLU A 65 11.17 -9.17 -9.27
C GLU A 65 11.02 -8.38 -7.97
N GLY A 66 11.66 -7.20 -7.87
CA GLY A 66 11.54 -6.33 -6.70
C GLY A 66 10.13 -5.78 -6.54
N ILE A 67 9.51 -5.38 -7.66
CA ILE A 67 8.12 -4.90 -7.68
C ILE A 67 7.17 -6.02 -7.25
N LYS A 68 7.38 -7.24 -7.74
CA LYS A 68 6.58 -8.41 -7.40
C LYS A 68 6.71 -8.80 -5.93
N ALA A 69 7.92 -8.82 -5.39
CA ALA A 69 8.16 -9.08 -3.97
C ALA A 69 7.45 -8.05 -3.07
N GLY A 70 7.50 -6.76 -3.45
CA GLY A 70 6.76 -5.70 -2.77
C GLY A 70 5.25 -5.94 -2.79
N LYS A 71 4.70 -6.32 -3.94
CA LYS A 71 3.28 -6.66 -4.10
C LYS A 71 2.85 -7.84 -3.23
N GLU A 72 3.64 -8.92 -3.22
CA GLU A 72 3.35 -10.12 -2.42
C GLU A 72 3.37 -9.82 -0.92
N LYS A 73 4.33 -9.02 -0.45
CA LYS A 73 4.40 -8.56 0.94
C LYS A 73 3.16 -7.74 1.34
N ALA A 74 2.73 -6.81 0.49
CA ALA A 74 1.52 -6.02 0.73
C ALA A 74 0.26 -6.89 0.76
N LEU A 75 0.15 -7.85 -0.17
CA LEU A 75 -0.97 -8.79 -0.21
C LEU A 75 -1.03 -9.66 1.05
N GLY A 76 0.12 -10.16 1.52
CA GLY A 76 0.20 -10.96 2.75
C GLY A 76 -0.30 -10.19 3.98
N MET A 77 0.11 -8.93 4.12
CA MET A 77 -0.37 -8.07 5.20
C MET A 77 -1.89 -7.82 5.10
N PHE A 78 -2.40 -7.53 3.91
CA PHE A 78 -3.82 -7.31 3.69
C PHE A 78 -4.65 -8.55 4.04
N LYS A 79 -4.19 -9.74 3.63
CA LYS A 79 -4.84 -11.02 3.95
C LYS A 79 -4.87 -11.33 5.44
N ALA A 80 -3.81 -10.97 6.18
CA ALA A 80 -3.78 -11.12 7.62
C ALA A 80 -4.82 -10.22 8.32
N ILE A 81 -4.95 -8.96 7.88
CA ILE A 81 -5.95 -8.02 8.40
C ILE A 81 -7.37 -8.53 8.08
N GLU A 82 -7.62 -8.93 6.83
CA GLU A 82 -8.90 -9.50 6.40
C GLU A 82 -9.28 -10.72 7.25
N ALA A 83 -8.37 -11.67 7.44
CA ALA A 83 -8.62 -12.86 8.25
C ALA A 83 -8.92 -12.51 9.72
N TYR A 84 -8.21 -11.52 10.29
CA TYR A 84 -8.48 -11.05 11.65
C TYR A 84 -9.88 -10.42 11.77
N LEU A 85 -10.26 -9.54 10.84
CA LEU A 85 -11.58 -8.88 10.86
C LEU A 85 -12.72 -9.90 10.67
N LEU A 86 -12.55 -10.88 9.78
CA LEU A 86 -13.52 -11.97 9.60
C LEU A 86 -13.69 -12.82 10.87
N ALA A 87 -12.62 -13.07 11.61
CA ALA A 87 -12.68 -13.80 12.87
C ALA A 87 -13.24 -12.95 14.04
N ASN A 88 -13.31 -11.62 13.89
CA ASN A 88 -13.71 -10.68 14.94
C ASN A 88 -14.78 -9.68 14.42
N PRO A 89 -16.00 -10.15 14.09
CA PRO A 89 -16.99 -9.35 13.36
C PRO A 89 -17.54 -8.12 14.11
N ASN A 90 -17.30 -8.00 15.42
CA ASN A 90 -17.79 -6.90 16.25
C ASN A 90 -16.67 -5.94 16.70
N SER A 91 -15.50 -5.99 16.08
CA SER A 91 -14.32 -5.23 16.51
C SER A 91 -14.29 -3.77 16.03
N TYR A 92 -15.05 -3.43 14.99
CA TYR A 92 -15.10 -2.11 14.35
C TYR A 92 -16.50 -1.81 13.80
#